data_AF-A0A538LYD6-F1
#
_entry.id   AF-A0A538LYD6-F1
#
_cell.length_a   1.000
_cell.length_b   1.000
_cell.length_c   1.000
_cell.angle_alpha   90.00
_cell.angle_beta   90.00
_cell.angle_gamma   90.00
#
_symmetry.space_group_name_H-M   'P 1'
#
loop_
_entity.id
_entity.type
_entity.pdbx_description
1 polymer ?
#
loop_
_entity_poly.entity_id
_entity_poly.type
_entity_poly.pdbx_seq_one_letter_code
_entity_poly.pdbx_strand_id
1 'polypeptide(L)'
;MSKTLWERTVQLTVAFGERLLAPIERWIGRRSLVGDATFFPLERFPWVRHVEENWLTIREELERVLEDRAALPNFQDISKDQIGITDDDRWKTFFLYGYGFKAKLGTEMCPRTDALMRQVPGMTTAMFSILSPRKHILDHRGPYKGVLRYHLGLIVPREKQACRIRVGEDIRHWEEGRSMIFDDTFNHEVWNDTDETRVVLFVDVLRPLPFPESAINALIVKAIGWSPFVLDAKRNQEAWERRYLQRSRAGRAAPQPAQAS
;
A
#
# COMPACT_ATOMS: atom_id res chain seq x y z
N MET A 1 4.32 35.14 3.77
CA MET A 1 3.84 35.34 2.39
C MET A 1 2.33 35.13 2.38
N SER A 2 1.56 36.04 1.78
CA SER A 2 0.10 35.96 1.74
C SER A 2 -0.32 34.88 0.73
N LYS A 3 -1.04 33.84 1.19
CA LYS A 3 -1.59 32.79 0.33
C LYS A 3 -2.44 33.41 -0.78
N THR A 4 -2.24 32.95 -2.01
CA THR A 4 -2.95 33.46 -3.20
C THR A 4 -4.47 33.25 -3.05
N LEU A 5 -5.29 34.07 -3.72
CA LEU A 5 -6.75 33.91 -3.71
C LEU A 5 -7.18 32.50 -4.17
N TRP A 6 -6.41 31.91 -5.09
CA TRP A 6 -6.60 30.53 -5.53
C TRP A 6 -6.32 29.50 -4.43
N GLU A 7 -5.21 29.62 -3.70
CA GLU A 7 -4.90 28.74 -2.56
C GLU A 7 -5.94 28.82 -1.45
N ARG A 8 -6.50 30.01 -1.20
CA ARG A 8 -7.58 30.20 -0.22
C ARG A 8 -8.87 29.53 -0.67
N THR A 9 -9.23 29.67 -1.94
CA THR A 9 -10.41 29.00 -2.51
C THR A 9 -10.26 27.48 -2.47
N VAL A 10 -9.09 26.94 -2.85
CA VAL A 10 -8.79 25.50 -2.75
C VAL A 10 -8.87 25.02 -1.30
N GLN A 11 -8.28 25.74 -0.34
CA GLN A 11 -8.36 25.39 1.09
C GLN A 11 -9.80 25.41 1.62
N LEU A 12 -10.62 26.37 1.19
CA LEU A 12 -12.03 26.42 1.57
C LEU A 12 -12.84 25.27 0.96
N THR A 13 -12.60 24.91 -0.30
CA THR A 13 -13.26 23.78 -0.95
C THR A 13 -12.88 22.45 -0.30
N VAL A 14 -11.59 22.25 0.01
CA VAL A 14 -11.11 21.06 0.74
C VAL A 14 -11.73 21.00 2.13
N ALA A 15 -11.67 22.08 2.90
CA ALA A 15 -12.25 22.13 4.25
C ALA A 15 -13.77 21.91 4.26
N PHE A 16 -14.48 22.37 3.22
CA PHE A 16 -15.91 22.12 3.06
C PHE A 16 -16.20 20.66 2.70
N GLY A 17 -15.41 20.07 1.79
CA GLY A 17 -15.49 18.64 1.46
C GLY A 17 -15.20 17.75 2.67
N GLU A 18 -14.17 18.06 3.45
CA GLU A 18 -13.84 17.36 4.70
C GLU A 18 -14.98 17.48 5.72
N ARG A 19 -15.61 18.64 5.85
CA ARG A 19 -16.78 18.84 6.73
C ARG A 19 -18.00 18.02 6.30
N LEU A 20 -18.19 17.79 5.01
CA LEU A 20 -19.28 16.97 4.48
C LEU A 20 -19.00 15.47 4.63
N LEU A 21 -17.74 15.05 4.50
CA LEU A 21 -17.34 13.64 4.63
C LEU A 21 -17.20 13.21 6.09
N ALA A 22 -16.79 14.08 7.01
CA ALA A 22 -16.55 13.74 8.41
C ALA A 22 -17.75 13.08 9.13
N PRO A 23 -19.02 13.50 8.93
CA PRO A 23 -20.17 12.80 9.49
C PRO A 23 -20.34 11.37 8.94
N ILE A 24 -20.10 11.18 7.64
CA ILE A 24 -20.18 9.87 6.97
C ILE A 24 -19.07 8.96 7.50
N GLU A 25 -17.83 9.47 7.54
CA GLU A 25 -16.69 8.77 8.11
C GLU A 25 -16.95 8.34 9.55
N ARG A 26 -17.43 9.25 10.40
CA ARG A 26 -17.77 8.95 11.79
C ARG A 26 -18.88 7.91 11.90
N TRP A 27 -19.86 7.94 11.00
CA TRP A 27 -20.91 6.93 10.94
C TRP A 27 -20.37 5.56 10.54
N ILE A 28 -19.53 5.47 9.49
CA ILE A 28 -18.85 4.24 9.08
C ILE A 28 -18.02 3.66 10.23
N GLY A 29 -17.23 4.51 10.90
CA GLY A 29 -16.43 4.12 12.06
C GLY A 29 -17.29 3.51 13.19
N ARG A 30 -18.37 4.21 13.57
CA ARG A 30 -19.31 3.72 14.61
C ARG A 30 -20.01 2.41 14.25
N ARG A 31 -20.27 2.16 12.97
CA ARG A 31 -20.91 0.92 12.50
C ARG A 31 -19.90 -0.21 12.31
N SER A 32 -18.60 0.05 12.38
CA SER A 32 -17.59 -0.97 12.18
C SER A 32 -17.66 -2.06 13.25
N LEU A 33 -17.66 -3.32 12.81
CA LEU A 33 -17.67 -4.48 13.70
C LEU A 33 -16.35 -4.63 14.48
N VAL A 34 -15.30 -3.95 14.02
CA VAL A 34 -13.98 -3.93 14.66
C VAL A 34 -13.68 -2.58 15.32
N GLY A 35 -14.68 -1.70 15.47
CA GLY A 35 -14.56 -0.39 16.10
C GLY A 35 -13.93 0.70 15.23
N ASP A 36 -13.63 1.83 15.87
CA ASP A 36 -13.02 3.01 15.25
C ASP A 36 -11.81 3.44 16.06
N ALA A 37 -10.61 3.12 15.57
CA ALA A 37 -9.34 3.35 16.22
C ALA A 37 -8.25 3.59 15.17
N THR A 38 -7.15 4.20 15.59
CA THR A 38 -5.93 4.36 14.77
C THR A 38 -5.35 3.00 14.41
N PHE A 39 -5.09 2.15 15.40
CA PHE A 39 -4.61 0.77 15.27
C PHE A 39 -5.59 -0.22 15.88
N PHE A 40 -5.69 -1.41 15.28
CA PHE A 40 -6.65 -2.44 15.69
C PHE A 40 -5.95 -3.66 16.31
N PRO A 41 -6.54 -4.27 17.37
CA PRO A 41 -6.09 -5.56 17.88
C PRO A 41 -6.24 -6.65 16.81
N LEU A 42 -5.19 -7.46 16.61
CA LEU A 42 -5.11 -8.45 15.53
C LEU A 42 -6.06 -9.63 15.74
N GLU A 43 -6.50 -9.89 16.98
CA GLU A 43 -7.45 -10.95 17.32
C GLU A 43 -8.81 -10.75 16.64
N ARG A 44 -9.12 -9.52 16.22
CA ARG A 44 -10.32 -9.18 15.44
C ARG A 44 -10.23 -9.63 13.98
N PHE A 45 -9.05 -10.08 13.53
CA PHE A 45 -8.76 -10.47 12.15
C PHE A 45 -8.09 -11.85 12.13
N PRO A 46 -8.85 -12.96 12.29
CA PRO A 46 -8.27 -14.30 12.44
C PRO A 46 -7.34 -14.74 11.30
N TRP A 47 -7.55 -14.23 10.08
CA TRP A 47 -6.72 -14.51 8.91
C TRP A 47 -5.27 -14.01 9.04
N VAL A 48 -5.01 -13.02 9.92
CA VAL A 48 -3.67 -12.46 10.13
C VAL A 48 -2.69 -13.53 10.58
N ARG A 49 -3.12 -14.44 11.45
CA ARG A 49 -2.28 -15.53 11.94
C ARG A 49 -1.74 -16.40 10.80
N HIS A 50 -2.60 -16.74 9.83
CA HIS A 50 -2.18 -17.56 8.69
C HIS A 50 -1.16 -16.83 7.81
N VAL A 51 -1.29 -15.51 7.66
CA VAL A 51 -0.33 -14.69 6.91
C VAL A 51 0.99 -14.57 7.67
N GLU A 52 0.97 -14.33 8.99
CA GLU A 52 2.17 -14.33 9.83
C GLU A 52 2.88 -15.69 9.80
N GLU A 53 2.18 -16.82 9.92
CA GLU A 53 2.79 -18.16 9.86
C GLU A 53 3.52 -18.43 8.53
N ASN A 54 3.16 -17.73 7.46
CA ASN A 54 3.75 -17.87 6.13
C ASN A 54 4.65 -16.69 5.72
N TRP A 55 5.06 -15.82 6.65
CA TRP A 55 5.80 -14.61 6.33
C TRP A 55 7.13 -14.88 5.60
N LEU A 56 7.84 -15.96 5.94
CA LEU A 56 9.08 -16.36 5.27
C LEU A 56 8.85 -16.76 3.81
N THR A 57 7.77 -17.48 3.53
CA THR A 57 7.35 -17.84 2.16
C THR A 57 7.12 -16.60 1.30
N ILE A 58 6.48 -15.57 1.88
CA ILE A 58 6.24 -14.27 1.24
C ILE A 58 7.56 -13.54 1.03
N ARG A 59 8.43 -13.53 2.04
CA ARG A 59 9.76 -12.91 1.98
C ARG A 59 10.65 -13.52 0.91
N GLU A 60 10.67 -14.84 0.75
CA GLU A 60 11.43 -15.52 -0.32
C GLU A 60 10.98 -15.10 -1.73
N GLU A 61 9.69 -14.83 -1.93
CA GLU A 61 9.18 -14.29 -3.20
C GLU A 61 9.56 -12.82 -3.38
N LEU A 62 9.49 -12.04 -2.31
CA LEU A 62 9.96 -10.65 -2.30
C LEU A 62 11.46 -10.56 -2.62
N GLU A 63 12.30 -11.40 -2.04
CA GLU A 63 13.76 -11.37 -2.26
C GLU A 63 14.09 -11.55 -3.76
N ARG A 64 13.38 -12.46 -4.45
CA ARG A 64 13.48 -12.61 -5.92
C ARG A 64 13.01 -11.37 -6.68
N VAL A 65 11.97 -10.68 -6.21
CA VAL A 65 11.53 -9.40 -6.80
C VAL A 65 12.59 -8.31 -6.62
N LEU A 66 13.30 -8.31 -5.48
CA LEU A 66 14.31 -7.31 -5.16
C LEU A 66 15.64 -7.50 -5.91
N GLU A 67 15.90 -8.66 -6.52
CA GLU A 67 17.06 -8.87 -7.40
C GLU A 67 17.13 -7.82 -8.54
N ASP A 68 15.98 -7.33 -8.99
CA ASP A 68 15.87 -6.29 -10.03
C ASP A 68 15.19 -5.02 -9.49
N ARG A 69 15.48 -4.66 -8.23
CA ARG A 69 14.88 -3.50 -7.54
C ARG A 69 14.93 -2.21 -8.35
N ALA A 70 16.01 -1.97 -9.10
CA ALA A 70 16.18 -0.75 -9.89
C ALA A 70 15.10 -0.59 -10.97
N ALA A 71 14.55 -1.70 -11.48
CA ALA A 71 13.51 -1.69 -12.50
C ALA A 71 12.09 -1.62 -11.93
N LEU A 72 11.93 -1.66 -10.61
CA LEU A 72 10.63 -1.51 -9.97
C LEU A 72 10.14 -0.06 -10.07
N PRO A 73 8.84 0.15 -10.32
CA PRO A 73 8.27 1.47 -10.50
C PRO A 73 8.24 2.19 -9.14
N ASN A 74 8.41 3.50 -9.18
CA ASN A 74 8.07 4.33 -8.02
C ASN A 74 6.55 4.38 -7.87
N PHE A 75 6.06 4.67 -6.67
CA PHE A 75 4.62 4.70 -6.43
C PHE A 75 3.92 5.70 -7.37
N GLN A 76 4.49 6.89 -7.53
CA GLN A 76 3.96 7.96 -8.39
C GLN A 76 3.91 7.59 -9.87
N ASP A 77 4.75 6.64 -10.33
CA ASP A 77 4.73 6.15 -11.71
C ASP A 77 3.48 5.32 -11.99
N ILE A 78 2.94 4.68 -10.96
CA ILE A 78 1.71 3.91 -11.03
C ILE A 78 0.52 4.81 -10.70
N SER A 79 0.54 5.46 -9.54
CA SER A 79 -0.60 6.16 -8.96
C SER A 79 -0.27 7.64 -8.75
N LYS A 80 -0.82 8.50 -9.62
CA LYS A 80 -0.46 9.92 -9.70
C LYS A 80 -0.93 10.77 -8.50
N ASP A 81 -1.88 10.31 -7.68
CA ASP A 81 -2.35 11.06 -6.51
C ASP A 81 -1.25 11.16 -5.43
N GLN A 82 -0.21 10.32 -5.51
CA GLN A 82 0.89 10.37 -4.56
C GLN A 82 1.95 11.43 -4.85
N ILE A 83 1.85 12.16 -5.98
CA ILE A 83 2.81 13.22 -6.33
C ILE A 83 2.87 14.31 -5.24
N GLY A 84 1.80 14.47 -4.44
CA GLY A 84 1.77 15.42 -3.31
C GLY A 84 2.46 14.94 -2.04
N ILE A 85 2.74 13.63 -1.89
CA ILE A 85 3.31 13.05 -0.65
C ILE A 85 4.70 12.43 -0.86
N THR A 86 5.15 12.31 -2.11
CA THR A 86 6.51 11.92 -2.48
C THR A 86 7.00 12.73 -3.66
N ASP A 87 8.20 13.28 -3.54
CA ASP A 87 8.89 14.09 -4.55
C ASP A 87 10.17 13.41 -5.09
N ASP A 88 10.42 12.16 -4.73
CA ASP A 88 11.61 11.40 -5.10
C ASP A 88 11.34 9.94 -5.50
N ASP A 89 12.39 9.24 -5.92
CA ASP A 89 12.37 7.83 -6.37
C ASP A 89 12.66 6.82 -5.24
N ARG A 90 12.52 7.23 -3.98
CA ARG A 90 12.89 6.38 -2.82
C ARG A 90 11.73 5.53 -2.30
N TRP A 91 10.54 5.64 -2.89
CA TRP A 91 9.37 4.81 -2.57
C TRP A 91 8.90 4.00 -3.78
N LYS A 92 9.17 2.69 -3.75
CA LYS A 92 8.86 1.75 -4.84
C LYS A 92 7.76 0.78 -4.44
N THR A 93 7.02 0.31 -5.45
CA THR A 93 5.90 -0.62 -5.26
C THR A 93 5.97 -1.79 -6.22
N PHE A 94 5.54 -2.96 -5.76
CA PHE A 94 5.31 -4.12 -6.61
C PHE A 94 3.92 -4.69 -6.34
N PHE A 95 2.97 -4.41 -7.24
CA PHE A 95 1.57 -4.78 -7.07
C PHE A 95 1.31 -6.25 -7.43
N LEU A 96 0.48 -6.90 -6.62
CA LEU A 96 -0.21 -8.15 -6.96
C LEU A 96 -1.69 -7.86 -7.28
N TYR A 97 -2.30 -6.93 -6.53
CA TYR A 97 -3.68 -6.49 -6.70
C TYR A 97 -3.80 -4.99 -6.45
N GLY A 98 -4.66 -4.30 -7.22
CA GLY A 98 -5.04 -2.91 -6.97
C GLY A 98 -6.52 -2.70 -7.22
N TYR A 99 -7.29 -2.31 -6.21
CA TYR A 99 -8.75 -2.15 -6.27
C TYR A 99 -9.49 -3.30 -6.98
N GLY A 100 -9.09 -4.54 -6.70
CA GLY A 100 -9.66 -5.76 -7.28
C GLY A 100 -9.12 -6.16 -8.65
N PHE A 101 -8.32 -5.31 -9.32
CA PHE A 101 -7.60 -5.71 -10.52
C PHE A 101 -6.34 -6.52 -10.17
N LYS A 102 -6.10 -7.61 -10.90
CA LYS A 102 -4.93 -8.47 -10.74
C LYS A 102 -3.78 -7.94 -11.59
N ALA A 103 -2.64 -7.64 -10.96
CA ALA A 103 -1.39 -7.33 -11.65
C ALA A 103 -0.75 -8.67 -12.09
N LYS A 104 -0.74 -8.92 -13.39
CA LYS A 104 -0.46 -10.25 -13.94
C LYS A 104 0.95 -10.70 -13.55
N LEU A 105 1.95 -9.86 -13.85
CA LEU A 105 3.34 -10.14 -13.51
C LEU A 105 3.52 -10.40 -12.01
N GLY A 106 2.88 -9.58 -11.16
CA GLY A 106 3.00 -9.70 -9.71
C GLY A 106 2.59 -11.07 -9.19
N THR A 107 1.45 -11.56 -9.65
CA THR A 107 0.93 -12.86 -9.24
C THR A 107 1.64 -14.06 -9.87
N GLU A 108 2.23 -13.88 -11.06
CA GLU A 108 3.06 -14.91 -11.70
C GLU A 108 4.43 -15.04 -11.02
N MET A 109 5.02 -13.92 -10.58
CA MET A 109 6.29 -13.92 -9.85
C MET A 109 6.15 -14.35 -8.39
N CYS A 110 5.00 -14.07 -7.78
CA CYS A 110 4.71 -14.34 -6.37
C CYS A 110 3.48 -15.26 -6.19
N PRO A 111 3.49 -16.49 -6.73
CA PRO A 111 2.31 -17.35 -6.74
C PRO A 111 1.89 -17.84 -5.34
N ARG A 112 2.82 -18.00 -4.40
CA ARG A 112 2.50 -18.41 -3.03
C ARG A 112 1.89 -17.25 -2.25
N THR A 113 2.43 -16.04 -2.43
CA THR A 113 1.83 -14.81 -1.90
C THR A 113 0.44 -14.57 -2.50
N ASP A 114 0.25 -14.78 -3.80
CA ASP A 114 -1.07 -14.71 -4.47
C ASP A 114 -2.08 -15.70 -3.85
N ALA A 115 -1.65 -16.93 -3.56
CA ALA A 115 -2.50 -17.92 -2.91
C ALA A 115 -2.92 -17.52 -1.48
N LEU A 116 -2.03 -16.87 -0.72
CA LEU A 116 -2.35 -16.35 0.61
C LEU A 116 -3.30 -15.14 0.52
N MET A 117 -3.04 -14.19 -0.37
CA MET A 117 -3.85 -12.96 -0.49
C MET A 117 -5.28 -13.23 -0.93
N ARG A 118 -5.52 -14.25 -1.75
CA ARG A 118 -6.88 -14.68 -2.13
C ARG A 118 -7.72 -15.22 -0.97
N GLN A 119 -7.09 -15.60 0.14
CA GLN A 119 -7.78 -16.05 1.34
C GLN A 119 -8.10 -14.91 2.31
N VAL A 120 -7.56 -13.70 2.08
CA VAL A 120 -7.80 -12.53 2.93
C VAL A 120 -9.20 -11.96 2.64
N PRO A 121 -10.13 -11.95 3.61
CA PRO A 121 -11.50 -11.49 3.38
C PRO A 121 -11.54 -10.02 2.96
N GLY A 122 -12.21 -9.73 1.85
CA GLY A 122 -12.40 -8.36 1.39
C GLY A 122 -11.12 -7.67 0.94
N MET A 123 -10.04 -8.40 0.62
CA MET A 123 -8.83 -7.81 0.06
C MET A 123 -9.14 -7.06 -1.25
N THR A 124 -8.71 -5.81 -1.32
CA THR A 124 -8.89 -4.97 -2.50
C THR A 124 -7.56 -4.60 -3.15
N THR A 125 -6.52 -4.42 -2.35
CA THR A 125 -5.17 -4.08 -2.82
C THR A 125 -4.18 -4.96 -2.09
N ALA A 126 -3.15 -5.44 -2.78
CA ALA A 126 -2.01 -6.12 -2.18
C ALA A 126 -0.75 -5.80 -2.99
N MET A 127 0.30 -5.33 -2.31
CA MET A 127 1.58 -4.99 -2.92
C MET A 127 2.74 -5.12 -1.93
N PHE A 128 3.95 -5.27 -2.44
CA PHE A 128 5.15 -4.96 -1.66
C PHE A 128 5.41 -3.46 -1.69
N SER A 129 5.49 -2.84 -0.52
CA SER A 129 5.83 -1.42 -0.37
C SER A 129 7.27 -1.29 0.13
N ILE A 130 8.14 -0.75 -0.71
CA ILE A 130 9.59 -0.71 -0.52
C ILE A 130 9.99 0.73 -0.24
N LEU A 131 10.42 1.00 0.99
CA LEU A 131 10.84 2.31 1.43
C LEU A 131 12.35 2.35 1.60
N SER A 132 13.01 3.16 0.76
CA SER A 132 14.46 3.28 0.77
C SER A 132 14.95 4.04 2.02
N PRO A 133 16.25 3.98 2.32
CA PRO A 133 16.86 4.76 3.39
C PRO A 133 16.53 6.24 3.34
N ARG A 134 16.43 6.86 4.51
CA ARG A 134 16.21 8.32 4.69
C ARG A 134 14.97 8.85 3.96
N LYS A 135 13.97 8.00 3.69
CA LYS A 135 12.71 8.43 3.09
C LYS A 135 11.70 8.79 4.17
N HIS A 136 11.11 9.97 3.99
CA HIS A 136 9.98 10.47 4.75
C HIS A 136 8.78 10.58 3.80
N ILE A 137 7.66 9.96 4.16
CA ILE A 137 6.36 10.16 3.52
C ILE A 137 5.61 11.14 4.39
N LEU A 138 5.27 12.30 3.82
CA LEU A 138 4.59 13.40 4.50
C LEU A 138 3.22 12.98 5.02
N ASP A 139 2.69 13.77 5.93
CA ASP A 139 1.42 13.49 6.55
C ASP A 139 0.27 13.52 5.54
N HIS A 140 -0.57 12.48 5.54
CA HIS A 140 -1.66 12.34 4.60
C HIS A 140 -2.81 11.50 5.19
N ARG A 141 -3.92 11.44 4.46
CA ARG A 141 -5.09 10.62 4.82
C ARG A 141 -5.46 9.72 3.64
N GLY A 142 -5.90 8.52 3.98
CA GLY A 142 -6.59 7.63 3.07
C GLY A 142 -7.88 8.26 2.55
N PRO A 143 -8.27 8.00 1.30
CA PRO A 143 -9.39 8.68 0.67
C PRO A 143 -10.76 8.18 1.16
N TYR A 144 -10.83 7.01 1.83
CA TYR A 144 -12.11 6.39 2.14
C TYR A 144 -12.08 5.46 3.36
N LYS A 145 -12.94 5.74 4.34
CA LYS A 145 -12.99 5.03 5.63
C LYS A 145 -13.58 3.62 5.56
N GLY A 146 -14.15 3.22 4.43
CA GLY A 146 -14.66 1.87 4.23
C GLY A 146 -13.58 0.80 3.99
N VAL A 147 -12.31 1.18 4.06
CA VAL A 147 -11.15 0.28 3.95
C VAL A 147 -10.30 0.38 5.21
N LEU A 148 -9.61 -0.71 5.54
CA LEU A 148 -8.56 -0.77 6.56
C LEU A 148 -7.25 -1.20 5.92
N ARG A 149 -6.14 -0.67 6.43
CA ARG A 149 -4.80 -0.99 5.93
C ARG A 149 -4.09 -1.95 6.86
N TYR A 150 -3.53 -3.00 6.26
CA TYR A 150 -2.73 -4.03 6.91
C TYR A 150 -1.29 -3.95 6.40
N HIS A 151 -0.32 -3.97 7.31
CA HIS A 151 1.09 -4.17 7.00
C HIS A 151 1.63 -5.41 7.72
N LEU A 152 2.35 -6.26 7.00
CA LEU A 152 3.26 -7.28 7.57
C LEU A 152 4.71 -6.84 7.33
N GLY A 153 5.52 -6.80 8.38
CA GLY A 153 6.96 -6.55 8.25
C GLY A 153 7.67 -7.72 7.55
N LEU A 154 8.34 -7.45 6.43
CA LEU A 154 9.09 -8.46 5.68
C LEU A 154 10.61 -8.25 5.76
N ILE A 155 11.04 -7.01 5.60
CA ILE A 155 12.42 -6.57 5.80
C ILE A 155 12.35 -5.32 6.67
N VAL A 156 12.93 -5.35 7.86
CA VAL A 156 12.88 -4.22 8.80
C VAL A 156 14.31 -3.82 9.20
N PRO A 157 14.66 -2.53 9.15
CA PRO A 157 15.96 -2.04 9.63
C PRO A 157 16.28 -2.50 11.05
N ARG A 158 17.58 -2.69 11.35
CA ARG A 158 18.03 -3.09 12.70
C ARG A 158 17.63 -2.05 13.74
N GLU A 159 17.78 -0.78 13.41
CA GLU A 159 17.32 0.35 14.20
C GLU A 159 15.82 0.60 13.98
N LYS A 160 14.97 -0.41 14.24
CA LYS A 160 13.52 -0.35 13.97
C LYS A 160 12.81 0.85 14.60
N GLN A 161 13.33 1.42 15.69
CA GLN A 161 12.77 2.61 16.32
C GLN A 161 12.88 3.86 15.43
N ALA A 162 13.93 3.95 14.61
CA ALA A 162 14.12 5.00 13.62
C ALA A 162 13.31 4.77 12.32
N CYS A 163 12.65 3.62 12.18
CA CYS A 163 11.69 3.36 11.10
C CYS A 163 10.27 3.22 11.68
N ARG A 164 9.46 4.29 11.57
CA ARG A 164 8.19 4.42 12.31
C ARG A 164 7.05 4.90 11.43
N ILE A 165 5.83 4.61 11.87
CA ILE A 165 4.59 5.18 11.35
C ILE A 165 3.84 5.86 12.49
N ARG A 166 3.35 7.07 12.25
CA ARG A 166 2.38 7.76 13.09
C ARG A 166 1.01 7.64 12.45
N VAL A 167 -0.03 7.29 13.21
CA VAL A 167 -1.44 7.30 12.78
C VAL A 167 -2.24 8.02 13.86
N GLY A 168 -2.77 9.20 13.55
CA GLY A 168 -3.26 10.12 14.58
C GLY A 168 -2.11 10.54 15.50
N GLU A 169 -2.25 10.24 16.79
CA GLU A 169 -1.23 10.49 17.83
C GLU A 169 -0.39 9.24 18.15
N ASP A 170 -0.81 8.07 17.65
CA ASP A 170 -0.15 6.80 17.97
C ASP A 170 1.03 6.53 17.04
N ILE A 171 2.16 6.12 17.61
CA ILE A 171 3.37 5.75 16.88
C ILE A 171 3.61 4.24 17.02
N ARG A 172 3.88 3.58 15.90
CA ARG A 172 4.24 2.16 15.83
C ARG A 172 5.49 1.95 14.96
N HIS A 173 6.10 0.79 15.16
CA HIS A 173 7.28 0.32 14.44
C HIS A 173 6.98 -1.06 13.87
N TRP A 174 7.66 -1.43 12.79
CA TRP A 174 7.54 -2.76 12.21
C TRP A 174 8.47 -3.75 12.90
N GLU A 175 8.10 -5.02 12.85
CA GLU A 175 8.95 -6.15 13.18
C GLU A 175 8.80 -7.21 12.08
N GLU A 176 9.88 -7.91 11.76
CA GLU A 176 9.80 -8.99 10.75
C GLU A 176 8.85 -10.09 11.21
N GLY A 177 7.98 -10.52 10.30
CA GLY A 177 6.96 -11.54 10.56
C GLY A 177 5.81 -11.07 11.45
N ARG A 178 5.74 -9.79 11.81
CA ARG A 178 4.64 -9.22 12.62
C ARG A 178 3.79 -8.24 11.85
N SER A 179 2.51 -8.27 12.18
CA SER A 179 1.49 -7.50 11.50
C SER A 179 1.00 -6.30 12.31
N MET A 180 0.45 -5.32 11.59
CA MET A 180 -0.34 -4.24 12.15
C MET A 180 -1.50 -3.92 11.22
N ILE A 181 -2.65 -3.57 11.79
CA ILE A 181 -3.82 -3.06 11.05
C ILE A 181 -4.13 -1.68 11.59
N PHE A 182 -4.30 -0.73 10.69
CA PHE A 182 -4.61 0.65 11.02
C PHE A 182 -5.62 1.25 10.05
N ASP A 183 -6.26 2.31 10.52
CA ASP A 183 -7.17 3.12 9.72
C ASP A 183 -6.39 4.30 9.13
N ASP A 184 -6.10 4.20 7.84
CA ASP A 184 -5.33 5.22 7.12
C ASP A 184 -6.13 6.51 6.90
N THR A 185 -7.43 6.56 7.22
CA THR A 185 -8.20 7.81 7.22
C THR A 185 -7.90 8.71 8.41
N PHE A 186 -7.20 8.23 9.42
CA PHE A 186 -6.51 9.14 10.35
C PHE A 186 -5.28 9.71 9.65
N ASN A 187 -4.95 10.98 9.95
CA ASN A 187 -3.73 11.58 9.43
C ASN A 187 -2.53 10.71 9.85
N HIS A 188 -1.73 10.29 8.87
CA HIS A 188 -0.63 9.38 9.10
C HIS A 188 0.60 9.78 8.29
N GLU A 189 1.76 9.41 8.83
CA GLU A 189 3.06 9.87 8.37
C GLU A 189 4.10 8.78 8.65
N VAL A 190 5.07 8.61 7.74
CA VAL A 190 6.02 7.48 7.80
C VAL A 190 7.44 7.96 7.63
N TRP A 191 8.34 7.50 8.50
CA TRP A 191 9.77 7.78 8.42
C TRP A 191 10.55 6.48 8.33
N ASN A 192 11.55 6.48 7.45
CA ASN A 192 12.67 5.57 7.51
C ASN A 192 13.94 6.41 7.70
N ASP A 193 14.23 6.79 8.94
CA ASP A 193 15.42 7.57 9.27
C ASP A 193 16.69 6.68 9.37
N THR A 194 16.63 5.44 8.90
CA THR A 194 17.76 4.50 8.89
C THR A 194 18.51 4.52 7.55
N ASP A 195 19.67 3.85 7.53
CA ASP A 195 20.45 3.59 6.31
C ASP A 195 20.06 2.26 5.62
N GLU A 196 19.02 1.59 6.12
CA GLU A 196 18.54 0.30 5.60
C GLU A 196 17.18 0.46 4.90
N THR A 197 16.87 -0.47 4.00
CA THR A 197 15.57 -0.50 3.33
C THR A 197 14.53 -1.18 4.21
N ARG A 198 13.30 -0.64 4.22
CA ARG A 198 12.15 -1.28 4.86
C ARG A 198 11.17 -1.79 3.81
N VAL A 199 10.78 -3.05 3.91
CA VAL A 199 9.75 -3.64 3.06
C VAL A 199 8.62 -4.23 3.89
N VAL A 200 7.40 -3.90 3.51
CA VAL A 200 6.17 -4.50 4.07
C VAL A 200 5.33 -5.10 2.97
N LEU A 201 4.60 -6.17 3.29
CA LEU A 201 3.40 -6.51 2.53
C LEU A 201 2.31 -5.54 2.95
N PHE A 202 1.88 -4.71 2.01
CA PHE A 202 0.79 -3.77 2.16
C PHE A 202 -0.48 -4.42 1.62
N VAL A 203 -1.53 -4.46 2.42
CA VAL A 203 -2.84 -4.97 2.00
C VAL A 203 -3.93 -4.02 2.45
N ASP A 204 -4.81 -3.64 1.54
CA ASP A 204 -6.05 -2.97 1.90
C ASP A 204 -7.19 -4.01 1.92
N VAL A 205 -8.01 -3.98 2.98
CA VAL A 205 -9.17 -4.85 3.15
C VAL A 205 -10.43 -4.02 3.39
N LEU A 206 -11.58 -4.49 2.91
CA LEU A 206 -12.87 -3.88 3.26
C LEU A 206 -13.03 -3.85 4.78
N ARG A 207 -13.38 -2.68 5.31
CA ARG A 207 -13.73 -2.52 6.72
C ARG A 207 -14.88 -3.45 7.08
N PRO A 208 -14.76 -4.29 8.12
CA PRO A 208 -15.86 -5.10 8.62
C PRO A 208 -17.02 -4.22 9.08
N LEU A 209 -18.18 -4.40 8.44
CA LEU A 209 -19.43 -3.69 8.69
C LEU A 209 -20.58 -4.70 8.75
N PRO A 210 -21.66 -4.42 9.50
CA PRO A 210 -22.88 -5.22 9.46
C PRO A 210 -23.57 -5.11 8.09
N PHE A 211 -24.48 -6.05 7.79
CA PHE A 211 -25.40 -5.90 6.66
C PHE A 211 -26.52 -4.90 7.03
N PRO A 212 -26.95 -4.01 6.10
CA PRO A 212 -26.57 -3.92 4.69
C PRO A 212 -25.33 -3.08 4.37
N GLU A 213 -24.73 -2.41 5.37
CA GLU A 213 -23.62 -1.47 5.17
C GLU A 213 -22.39 -2.11 4.52
N SER A 214 -22.09 -3.38 4.82
CA SER A 214 -21.01 -4.11 4.17
C SER A 214 -21.19 -4.27 2.66
N ALA A 215 -22.42 -4.52 2.19
CA ALA A 215 -22.72 -4.62 0.78
C ALA A 215 -22.61 -3.26 0.08
N ILE A 216 -23.14 -2.20 0.72
CA ILE A 216 -23.00 -0.83 0.23
C ILE A 216 -21.53 -0.45 0.13
N ASN A 217 -20.75 -0.75 1.16
CA ASN A 217 -19.32 -0.48 1.20
C ASN A 217 -18.56 -1.20 0.07
N ALA A 218 -18.82 -2.50 -0.14
CA ALA A 218 -18.22 -3.26 -1.22
C ALA A 218 -18.55 -2.66 -2.61
N LEU A 219 -19.79 -2.18 -2.80
CA LEU A 219 -20.20 -1.50 -4.03
C LEU A 219 -19.47 -0.17 -4.23
N ILE A 220 -19.33 0.64 -3.17
CA ILE A 220 -18.59 1.92 -3.23
C ILE A 220 -17.13 1.66 -3.60
N VAL A 221 -16.45 0.71 -2.93
CA VAL A 221 -15.04 0.41 -3.22
C VAL A 221 -14.87 -0.15 -4.65
N LYS A 222 -15.81 -0.97 -5.12
CA LYS A 222 -15.83 -1.43 -6.51
C LYS A 222 -15.99 -0.27 -7.49
N ALA A 223 -16.85 0.70 -7.19
CA ALA A 223 -17.04 1.89 -8.01
C ALA A 223 -15.78 2.79 -8.02
N ILE A 224 -15.08 2.95 -6.89
CA ILE A 224 -13.78 3.62 -6.82
C ILE A 224 -12.77 2.94 -7.76
N GLY A 225 -12.79 1.60 -7.82
CA GLY A 225 -11.97 0.84 -8.77
C GLY A 225 -12.22 1.21 -10.24
N TRP A 226 -13.39 1.73 -10.58
CA TRP A 226 -13.73 2.16 -11.95
C TRP A 226 -13.53 3.66 -12.16
N SER A 227 -13.02 4.37 -11.16
CA SER A 227 -12.65 5.78 -11.32
C SER A 227 -11.55 5.94 -12.38
N PRO A 228 -11.52 7.06 -13.11
CA PRO A 228 -10.43 7.36 -14.04
C PRO A 228 -9.04 7.24 -13.40
N PHE A 229 -8.94 7.61 -12.11
CA PHE A 229 -7.71 7.51 -11.35
C PHE A 229 -7.17 6.08 -11.25
N VAL A 230 -8.01 5.14 -10.81
CA VAL A 230 -7.60 3.73 -10.68
C VAL A 230 -7.39 3.10 -12.05
N LEU A 231 -8.21 3.43 -13.04
CA LEU A 231 -8.05 2.91 -14.40
C LEU A 231 -6.75 3.39 -15.05
N ASP A 232 -6.34 4.64 -14.80
CA ASP A 232 -5.05 5.14 -15.25
C ASP A 232 -3.89 4.46 -14.51
N ALA A 233 -4.03 4.22 -13.20
CA ALA A 233 -3.04 3.45 -12.45
C ALA A 233 -2.89 2.02 -12.98
N LYS A 234 -4.00 1.36 -13.33
CA LYS A 234 -4.00 0.05 -14.00
C LYS A 234 -3.27 0.10 -15.33
N ARG A 235 -3.52 1.12 -16.17
CA ARG A 235 -2.84 1.29 -17.47
C ARG A 235 -1.33 1.50 -17.28
N ASN A 236 -0.93 2.30 -16.29
CA ASN A 236 0.48 2.55 -15.97
C ASN A 236 1.17 1.27 -15.49
N GLN A 237 0.51 0.50 -14.61
CA GLN A 237 0.97 -0.80 -14.15
C GLN A 237 1.19 -1.75 -15.32
N GLU A 238 0.20 -1.93 -16.20
CA GLU A 238 0.32 -2.80 -17.37
C GLU A 238 1.41 -2.32 -18.35
N ALA A 239 1.59 -1.01 -18.52
CA ALA A 239 2.66 -0.45 -19.33
C ALA A 239 4.04 -0.74 -18.72
N TRP A 240 4.18 -0.61 -17.41
CA TRP A 240 5.40 -0.98 -16.70
C TRP A 240 5.69 -2.49 -16.82
N GLU A 241 4.71 -3.37 -16.61
CA GLU A 241 4.88 -4.83 -16.74
C GLU A 241 5.39 -5.22 -18.13
N ARG A 242 4.83 -4.62 -19.19
CA ARG A 242 5.31 -4.84 -20.56
C ARG A 242 6.77 -4.46 -20.74
N ARG A 243 7.17 -3.28 -20.25
CA ARG A 243 8.57 -2.80 -20.33
C ARG A 243 9.52 -3.70 -19.52
N TYR A 244 9.11 -4.09 -18.32
CA TYR A 244 9.89 -4.98 -17.44
C TYR A 244 10.17 -6.32 -18.12
N LEU A 245 9.14 -6.96 -18.69
CA LEU A 245 9.27 -8.23 -19.42
C LEU A 245 10.13 -8.10 -20.68
N GLN A 246 10.02 -7.00 -21.43
CA GLN A 246 10.87 -6.74 -22.58
C GLN A 246 12.34 -6.62 -22.19
N ARG A 247 12.66 -5.88 -21.11
CA ARG A 247 14.03 -5.76 -20.59
C ARG A 247 14.58 -7.11 -20.12
N SER A 248 13.79 -7.89 -19.38
CA SER A 248 14.21 -9.21 -18.90
C SER A 248 14.50 -10.18 -20.07
N ARG A 249 13.69 -10.15 -21.13
CA ARG A 249 13.93 -10.93 -22.36
C ARG A 249 15.19 -10.49 -23.10
N ALA A 250 15.41 -9.18 -23.23
CA ALA A 250 16.59 -8.63 -23.89
C ALA A 250 17.88 -8.97 -23.12
N GLY A 251 17.86 -8.90 -21.78
CA GLY A 251 18.99 -9.29 -20.93
C GLY A 251 19.35 -10.78 -21.02
N ARG A 252 18.35 -11.66 -21.22
CA ARG A 252 18.57 -13.11 -21.46
C ARG A 252 19.07 -13.42 -22.87
N ALA A 253 18.87 -12.54 -23.84
CA ALA A 253 19.29 -12.72 -25.23
C ALA A 253 20.69 -12.16 -25.53
N ALA A 254 21.30 -11.42 -24.59
CA ALA A 254 22.68 -10.94 -24.73
C ALA A 254 23.66 -12.13 -24.56
N PRO A 255 24.57 -12.38 -25.52
CA PRO A 255 25.57 -13.44 -25.38
C PRO A 255 26.47 -13.17 -24.17
N GLN A 256 26.67 -14.19 -23.32
CA GLN A 256 27.64 -14.11 -22.24
C GLN A 256 29.03 -13.84 -22.85
N PRO A 257 29.79 -12.84 -22.35
CA PRO A 257 31.17 -12.67 -22.79
C PRO A 257 31.92 -13.97 -22.49
N ALA A 258 32.50 -14.56 -23.53
CA ALA A 258 33.34 -15.74 -23.42
C ALA A 258 34.39 -15.46 -22.34
N GLN A 259 34.45 -16.34 -21.32
CA GLN A 259 35.55 -16.32 -20.35
C GLN A 259 36.84 -16.49 -21.14
N ALA A 260 37.64 -15.43 -21.21
CA ALA A 260 38.99 -15.50 -21.72
C ALA A 260 39.80 -16.34 -20.73
N SER A 261 40.26 -17.48 -21.25
CA SER A 261 41.23 -18.44 -20.71
C SER A 261 42.40 -17.84 -19.96
#